data_AF-A0A941AMC3-F1
#
_entry.id   AF-A0A941AMC3-F1
#
_cell.length_a   1.000
_cell.length_b   1.000
_cell.length_c   1.000
_cell.angle_alpha   90.00
_cell.angle_beta   90.00
_cell.angle_gamma   90.00
#
_symmetry.space_group_name_H-M   'P 1'
#
loop_
_entity.id
_entity.type
_entity.pdbx_description
1 polymer ?
#
loop_
_entity_poly.entity_id
_entity_poly.type
_entity_poly.pdbx_seq_one_letter_code
_entity_poly.pdbx_strand_id
1 'polypeptide(L)'
;VAVAEMCLAAGAKSVHVFDRTCNDARRCYVNSGIKDAVEQFARKNRVEDTLRIYHVEDRKFVRTAIPGALSIREWDLYRDALEADKIVNLPIAKHHSLSGITLGLKNMMGIMGGNRGQIHYRLSECLVDLHRRVPVALTVIDAGRVLVRNGPSGGNLADVKSFGKAIASRDVVAADVVAAEKIFRLAPRDVGHIGKAMESGLGVSSVAQIRLVEG
;
A
#
# COMPACT_ATOMS: atom_id res chain seq x y z
N VAL A 1 -10.04 10.34 3.57
CA VAL A 1 -11.41 10.78 3.24
C VAL A 1 -11.64 10.82 1.74
N ALA A 2 -11.07 11.76 0.98
CA ALA A 2 -11.34 11.97 -0.46
C ALA A 2 -11.39 10.67 -1.32
N VAL A 3 -10.46 9.74 -1.16
CA VAL A 3 -10.49 8.47 -1.91
C VAL A 3 -11.74 7.62 -1.60
N ALA A 4 -12.16 7.56 -0.34
CA ALA A 4 -13.35 6.80 0.06
C ALA A 4 -14.64 7.45 -0.46
N GLU A 5 -14.70 8.79 -0.45
CA GLU A 5 -15.75 9.59 -1.07
C GLU A 5 -15.83 9.33 -2.58
N MET A 6 -14.69 9.34 -3.28
CA MET A 6 -14.63 9.01 -4.72
C MET A 6 -15.07 7.57 -5.01
N CYS A 7 -14.75 6.60 -4.14
CA CYS A 7 -15.25 5.23 -4.28
C CYS A 7 -16.78 5.15 -4.18
N LEU A 8 -17.39 5.84 -3.20
CA LEU A 8 -18.85 5.90 -3.08
C LEU A 8 -19.49 6.61 -4.28
N ALA A 9 -18.93 7.74 -4.72
CA ALA A 9 -19.39 8.48 -5.91
C ALA A 9 -19.25 7.66 -7.20
N ALA A 10 -18.27 6.75 -7.29
CA ALA A 10 -18.11 5.79 -8.37
C ALA A 10 -19.04 4.56 -8.27
N GLY A 11 -19.95 4.52 -7.29
CA GLY A 11 -20.96 3.46 -7.14
C GLY A 11 -20.56 2.27 -6.27
N ALA A 12 -19.52 2.39 -5.42
CA ALA A 12 -19.21 1.35 -4.45
C ALA A 12 -20.35 1.19 -3.43
N LYS A 13 -20.89 -0.04 -3.29
CA LYS A 13 -21.96 -0.36 -2.32
C LYS A 13 -21.52 -0.20 -0.87
N SER A 14 -20.25 -0.45 -0.60
CA SER A 14 -19.58 -0.17 0.67
C SER A 14 -18.09 0.11 0.43
N VAL A 15 -17.48 0.81 1.38
CA VAL A 15 -16.06 1.15 1.41
C VAL A 15 -15.53 0.84 2.81
N HIS A 16 -14.56 -0.05 2.88
CA HIS A 16 -13.95 -0.50 4.12
C HIS A 16 -12.51 0.05 4.20
N VAL A 17 -12.19 0.75 5.29
CA VAL A 17 -10.89 1.37 5.53
C VAL A 17 -10.23 0.70 6.74
N PHE A 18 -9.03 0.17 6.56
CA PHE A 18 -8.23 -0.41 7.64
C PHE A 18 -6.73 -0.29 7.33
N ASP A 19 -5.92 -0.43 8.38
CA ASP A 19 -4.47 -0.53 8.36
C ASP A 19 -4.00 -1.53 9.45
N ARG A 20 -2.96 -2.32 9.14
CA ARG A 20 -2.28 -3.22 10.07
C ARG A 20 -0.93 -2.63 10.46
N THR A 21 -1.02 -1.74 11.43
CA THR A 21 0.07 -0.94 12.01
C THR A 21 1.23 -1.81 12.51
N CYS A 22 2.43 -1.23 12.61
CA CYS A 22 3.59 -1.87 13.26
C CYS A 22 3.66 -1.59 14.77
N ASN A 23 2.93 -0.57 15.23
CA ASN A 23 2.76 -0.21 16.65
C ASN A 23 1.31 -0.47 17.07
N ASP A 24 0.97 -0.19 18.33
CA ASP A 24 -0.40 -0.26 18.84
C ASP A 24 -1.41 0.47 17.91
N ALA A 25 -2.42 -0.26 17.45
CA ALA A 25 -3.36 0.22 16.45
C ALA A 25 -4.17 1.43 16.96
N ARG A 26 -4.60 1.40 18.23
CA ARG A 26 -5.39 2.49 18.83
C ARG A 26 -4.61 3.81 18.80
N ARG A 27 -3.35 3.80 19.26
CA ARG A 27 -2.44 4.96 19.18
C ARG A 27 -2.19 5.40 17.75
N CYS A 28 -1.96 4.49 16.80
CA CYS A 28 -1.74 4.85 15.41
C CYS A 28 -2.94 5.55 14.74
N TYR A 29 -4.17 5.10 15.01
CA TYR A 29 -5.38 5.67 14.42
C TYR A 29 -5.71 7.04 15.02
N VAL A 30 -5.43 7.24 16.31
CA VAL A 30 -5.51 8.55 16.99
C VAL A 30 -4.43 9.50 16.45
N ASN A 31 -3.15 9.08 16.44
CA ASN A 31 -2.03 9.93 16.03
C ASN A 31 -2.08 10.38 14.56
N SER A 32 -2.72 9.59 13.68
CA SER A 32 -2.94 9.94 12.27
C SER A 32 -4.23 10.71 12.02
N GLY A 33 -5.16 10.76 13.00
CA GLY A 33 -6.49 11.35 12.85
C GLY A 33 -7.40 10.66 11.82
N ILE A 34 -6.97 9.54 11.21
CA ILE A 34 -7.68 8.91 10.10
C ILE A 34 -9.07 8.41 10.50
N LYS A 35 -9.21 7.87 11.71
CA LYS A 35 -10.48 7.37 12.26
C LYS A 35 -11.50 8.49 12.37
N ASP A 36 -11.12 9.56 13.05
CA ASP A 36 -12.00 10.70 13.30
C ASP A 36 -12.39 11.41 12.00
N ALA A 37 -11.44 11.57 11.07
CA ALA A 37 -11.71 12.15 9.75
C ALA A 37 -12.68 11.31 8.91
N VAL A 38 -12.55 9.98 8.92
CA VAL A 38 -13.46 9.08 8.18
C VAL A 38 -14.84 9.03 8.84
N GLU A 39 -14.92 8.92 10.16
CA GLU A 39 -16.22 8.87 10.85
C GLU A 39 -16.95 10.22 10.83
N GLN A 40 -16.23 11.35 10.95
CA GLN A 40 -16.84 12.67 10.82
C GLN A 40 -17.40 12.88 9.40
N PHE A 41 -16.67 12.45 8.37
CA PHE A 41 -17.17 12.47 7.00
C PHE A 41 -18.39 11.57 6.84
N ALA A 42 -18.36 10.35 7.39
CA ALA A 42 -19.47 9.41 7.29
C ALA A 42 -20.74 9.98 7.93
N ARG A 43 -20.64 10.48 9.18
CA ARG A 43 -21.73 11.13 9.93
C ARG A 43 -22.27 12.39 9.25
N LYS A 44 -21.38 13.24 8.70
CA LYS A 44 -21.79 14.47 8.01
C LYS A 44 -22.61 14.17 6.75
N ASN A 45 -22.27 13.11 6.02
CA ASN A 45 -22.89 12.76 4.74
C ASN A 45 -23.95 11.65 4.84
N ARG A 46 -24.21 11.11 6.04
CA ARG A 46 -25.18 10.03 6.30
C ARG A 46 -24.85 8.73 5.54
N VAL A 47 -23.58 8.32 5.57
CA VAL A 47 -23.07 7.14 4.85
C VAL A 47 -22.44 6.10 5.79
N GLU A 48 -22.68 6.16 7.10
CA GLU A 48 -22.08 5.27 8.12
C GLU A 48 -22.31 3.77 7.85
N ASP A 49 -23.46 3.40 7.28
CA ASP A 49 -23.77 2.01 6.93
C ASP A 49 -22.85 1.47 5.81
N THR A 50 -22.39 2.34 4.92
CA THR A 50 -21.61 2.01 3.72
C THR A 50 -20.11 2.32 3.86
N LEU A 51 -19.71 3.33 4.63
CA LEU A 51 -18.32 3.71 4.87
C LEU A 51 -17.90 3.34 6.30
N ARG A 52 -17.02 2.35 6.42
CA ARG A 52 -16.57 1.80 7.70
C ARG A 52 -15.07 1.92 7.85
N ILE A 53 -14.61 2.31 9.05
CA ILE A 53 -13.20 2.25 9.45
C ILE A 53 -13.05 1.39 10.70
N TYR A 54 -12.09 0.46 10.69
CA TYR A 54 -11.91 -0.51 11.77
C TYR A 54 -10.46 -0.97 11.89
N HIS A 55 -10.11 -1.45 13.08
CA HIS A 55 -8.83 -2.12 13.29
C HIS A 55 -8.87 -3.54 12.71
N VAL A 56 -7.74 -4.00 12.19
CA VAL A 56 -7.53 -5.39 11.77
C VAL A 56 -7.73 -6.35 12.95
N GLU A 57 -8.44 -7.45 12.72
CA GLU A 57 -8.77 -8.47 13.71
C GLU A 57 -8.05 -9.78 13.37
N ASP A 58 -7.28 -10.35 14.30
CA ASP A 58 -6.45 -11.52 13.99
C ASP A 58 -7.28 -12.76 13.56
N ARG A 59 -8.51 -12.90 14.08
CA ARG A 59 -9.46 -13.96 13.68
C ARG A 59 -9.89 -13.95 12.21
N LYS A 60 -9.60 -12.88 11.48
CA LYS A 60 -9.91 -12.73 10.05
C LYS A 60 -8.71 -13.08 9.15
N PHE A 61 -7.54 -13.41 9.68
CA PHE A 61 -6.49 -14.00 8.84
C PHE A 61 -6.84 -15.45 8.51
N VAL A 62 -6.71 -15.83 7.23
CA VAL A 62 -7.05 -17.17 6.74
C VAL A 62 -5.90 -17.75 5.93
N ARG A 63 -5.54 -19.01 6.20
CA ARG A 63 -4.47 -19.70 5.47
C ARG A 63 -4.82 -19.75 3.98
N THR A 64 -4.00 -19.09 3.16
CA THR A 64 -4.30 -18.86 1.75
C THR A 64 -3.13 -19.30 0.88
N ALA A 65 -3.40 -20.24 -0.02
CA ALA A 65 -2.44 -20.65 -1.04
C ALA A 65 -2.15 -19.50 -2.03
N ILE A 66 -0.90 -19.46 -2.52
CA ILE A 66 -0.40 -18.53 -3.54
C ILE A 66 0.14 -19.37 -4.71
N PRO A 67 -0.73 -19.73 -5.68
CA PRO A 67 -0.31 -20.45 -6.88
C PRO A 67 0.78 -19.68 -7.65
N GLY A 68 1.81 -20.38 -8.11
CA GLY A 68 2.93 -19.78 -8.83
C GLY A 68 3.89 -18.94 -7.97
N ALA A 69 3.86 -19.06 -6.64
CA ALA A 69 4.77 -18.34 -5.74
C ALA A 69 6.26 -18.59 -6.02
N LEU A 70 7.05 -17.53 -5.91
CA LEU A 70 8.51 -17.48 -6.00
C LEU A 70 9.19 -17.85 -4.67
N SER A 71 8.52 -17.63 -3.53
CA SER A 71 8.99 -17.94 -2.19
C SER A 71 7.89 -18.43 -1.25
N ILE A 72 6.82 -17.67 -1.04
CA ILE A 72 5.76 -18.01 -0.06
C ILE A 72 4.58 -18.70 -0.74
N ARG A 73 4.60 -20.04 -0.79
CA ARG A 73 3.53 -20.86 -1.41
C ARG A 73 2.17 -20.73 -0.72
N GLU A 74 2.15 -20.32 0.54
CA GLU A 74 0.94 -20.01 1.30
C GLU A 74 1.26 -19.04 2.45
N TRP A 75 0.29 -18.20 2.79
CA TRP A 75 0.37 -17.25 3.89
C TRP A 75 -1.03 -16.96 4.47
N ASP A 76 -1.11 -16.46 5.70
CA ASP A 76 -2.39 -16.19 6.38
C ASP A 76 -2.94 -14.82 5.96
N LEU A 77 -3.61 -14.67 4.82
CA LEU A 77 -4.01 -13.35 4.29
C LEU A 77 -5.29 -12.82 4.96
N TYR A 78 -5.46 -11.49 5.05
CA TYR A 78 -6.66 -10.88 5.66
C TYR A 78 -7.92 -11.10 4.82
N ARG A 79 -8.93 -11.75 5.40
CA ARG A 79 -10.20 -12.12 4.75
C ARG A 79 -10.83 -10.98 3.97
N ASP A 80 -11.02 -9.82 4.60
CA ASP A 80 -11.72 -8.69 3.98
C ASP A 80 -10.98 -8.17 2.72
N ALA A 81 -9.67 -8.41 2.59
CA ALA A 81 -8.92 -8.09 1.38
C ALA A 81 -9.04 -9.19 0.30
N LEU A 82 -9.25 -10.44 0.69
CA LEU A 82 -9.50 -11.55 -0.24
C LEU A 82 -10.93 -11.53 -0.82
N GLU A 83 -11.89 -11.06 -0.03
CA GLU A 83 -13.32 -11.03 -0.36
C GLU A 83 -13.76 -9.69 -1.02
N ALA A 84 -12.88 -8.69 -1.10
CA ALA A 84 -13.18 -7.39 -1.70
C ALA A 84 -13.21 -7.43 -3.24
N ASP A 85 -14.24 -6.84 -3.85
CA ASP A 85 -14.34 -6.68 -5.32
C ASP A 85 -13.17 -5.88 -5.91
N LYS A 86 -12.68 -4.87 -5.16
CA LYS A 86 -11.63 -3.93 -5.55
C LYS A 86 -10.87 -3.49 -4.30
N ILE A 87 -9.54 -3.47 -4.39
CA ILE A 87 -8.67 -2.88 -3.38
C ILE A 87 -8.10 -1.56 -3.91
N VAL A 88 -8.22 -0.49 -3.13
CA VAL A 88 -7.53 0.78 -3.36
C VAL A 88 -6.42 0.92 -2.33
N ASN A 89 -5.17 0.92 -2.80
CA ASN A 89 -3.96 0.91 -1.99
C ASN A 89 -3.42 2.33 -1.80
N LEU A 90 -3.23 2.75 -0.55
CA LEU A 90 -2.85 4.13 -0.18
C LEU A 90 -1.51 4.19 0.58
N PRO A 91 -0.38 3.87 -0.08
CA PRO A 91 0.94 3.94 0.54
C PRO A 91 1.39 5.40 0.77
N ILE A 92 2.04 5.65 1.91
CA ILE A 92 2.85 6.86 2.10
C ILE A 92 4.27 6.57 1.60
N ALA A 93 4.77 7.38 0.67
CA ALA A 93 6.12 7.27 0.14
C ALA A 93 7.17 7.53 1.23
N LYS A 94 8.08 6.57 1.44
CA LYS A 94 9.25 6.75 2.32
C LYS A 94 10.43 5.87 1.96
N HIS A 95 11.62 6.29 2.39
CA HIS A 95 12.81 5.46 2.52
C HIS A 95 12.61 4.34 3.55
N HIS A 96 13.27 3.21 3.34
CA HIS A 96 13.26 2.06 4.23
C HIS A 96 14.58 1.29 4.11
N SER A 97 15.38 1.23 5.18
CA SER A 97 16.72 0.62 5.18
C SER A 97 16.82 -0.75 4.50
N LEU A 98 15.89 -1.68 4.79
CA LEU A 98 15.90 -3.03 4.19
C LEU A 98 15.49 -3.09 2.70
N SER A 99 14.54 -2.27 2.25
CA SER A 99 13.89 -2.40 0.93
C SER A 99 14.20 -1.25 -0.02
N GLY A 100 15.13 -0.36 0.35
CA GLY A 100 15.35 0.96 -0.25
C GLY A 100 14.21 1.93 0.07
N ILE A 101 13.00 1.59 -0.36
CA ILE A 101 11.79 2.41 -0.24
C ILE A 101 10.56 1.58 0.17
N THR A 102 9.51 2.27 0.62
CA THR A 102 8.16 1.76 0.85
C THR A 102 7.21 2.54 -0.04
N LEU A 103 6.52 1.82 -0.92
CA LEU A 103 5.54 2.30 -1.90
C LEU A 103 4.40 1.27 -1.99
N GLY A 104 3.68 1.19 -3.10
CA GLY A 104 2.49 0.37 -3.30
C GLY A 104 2.68 -1.11 -3.03
N LEU A 105 3.66 -1.76 -3.67
CA LEU A 105 3.90 -3.20 -3.50
C LEU A 105 4.17 -3.56 -2.03
N LYS A 106 5.01 -2.78 -1.36
CA LYS A 106 5.38 -3.02 0.04
C LYS A 106 4.26 -2.69 1.02
N ASN A 107 3.37 -1.75 0.71
CA ASN A 107 2.25 -1.39 1.57
C ASN A 107 1.21 -2.51 1.72
N MET A 108 1.12 -3.40 0.74
CA MET A 108 0.29 -4.61 0.86
C MET A 108 0.73 -5.54 2.01
N MET A 109 1.92 -5.38 2.60
CA MET A 109 2.24 -5.99 3.91
C MET A 109 1.23 -5.66 5.03
N GLY A 110 0.37 -4.64 4.85
CA GLY A 110 -0.80 -4.38 5.68
C GLY A 110 -1.76 -5.58 5.76
N ILE A 111 -2.03 -6.29 4.66
CA ILE A 111 -2.95 -7.44 4.68
C ILE A 111 -2.33 -8.73 5.23
N MET A 112 -1.05 -8.67 5.64
CA MET A 112 -0.25 -9.70 6.33
C MET A 112 -0.76 -11.13 6.17
N GLY A 113 -0.98 -11.94 7.20
CA GLY A 113 -1.01 -11.75 8.65
C GLY A 113 0.29 -12.23 9.31
N GLY A 114 0.19 -13.10 10.32
CA GLY A 114 1.30 -13.82 10.95
C GLY A 114 2.47 -12.96 11.45
N ASN A 115 3.64 -13.59 11.60
CA ASN A 115 4.91 -12.91 11.87
C ASN A 115 5.52 -12.38 10.56
N ARG A 116 5.21 -11.12 10.21
CA ARG A 116 5.75 -10.44 9.01
C ARG A 116 7.27 -10.38 8.95
N GLY A 117 7.98 -10.49 10.08
CA GLY A 117 9.44 -10.54 10.09
C GLY A 117 10.01 -11.75 9.34
N GLN A 118 9.25 -12.85 9.25
CA GLN A 118 9.66 -14.05 8.52
C GLN A 118 9.82 -13.83 7.01
N ILE A 119 9.24 -12.79 6.38
CA ILE A 119 9.42 -12.59 4.93
C ILE A 119 10.68 -11.79 4.58
N HIS A 120 11.39 -11.23 5.57
CA HIS A 120 12.50 -10.31 5.32
C HIS A 120 13.71 -10.94 4.58
N TYR A 121 13.90 -12.26 4.67
CA TYR A 121 14.99 -12.98 3.97
C TYR A 121 14.85 -12.96 2.44
N ARG A 122 13.62 -12.94 1.91
CA ARG A 122 13.30 -12.89 0.47
C ARG A 122 12.16 -11.90 0.22
N LEU A 123 12.32 -10.70 0.77
CA LEU A 123 11.26 -9.68 0.83
C LEU A 123 10.71 -9.37 -0.56
N SER A 124 11.59 -9.19 -1.55
CA SER A 124 11.21 -8.84 -2.93
C SER A 124 10.28 -9.89 -3.55
N GLU A 125 10.65 -11.16 -3.47
CA GLU A 125 9.82 -12.27 -3.97
C GLU A 125 8.52 -12.42 -3.17
N CYS A 126 8.55 -12.27 -1.84
CA CYS A 126 7.34 -12.36 -1.03
C CYS A 126 6.32 -11.24 -1.30
N LEU A 127 6.78 -10.03 -1.63
CA LEU A 127 5.90 -8.93 -2.04
C LEU A 127 5.28 -9.17 -3.42
N VAL A 128 6.04 -9.75 -4.35
CA VAL A 128 5.55 -10.15 -5.68
C VAL A 128 4.55 -11.31 -5.58
N ASP A 129 4.79 -12.28 -4.69
CA ASP A 129 3.86 -13.38 -4.39
C ASP A 129 2.55 -12.86 -3.80
N LEU A 130 2.62 -11.91 -2.86
CA LEU A 130 1.44 -11.27 -2.30
C LEU A 130 0.64 -10.52 -3.38
N HIS A 131 1.31 -9.76 -4.24
CA HIS A 131 0.65 -9.04 -5.33
C HIS A 131 0.01 -9.99 -6.36
N ARG A 132 0.66 -11.13 -6.67
CA ARG A 132 0.09 -12.20 -7.51
C ARG A 132 -1.21 -12.73 -6.93
N ARG A 133 -1.28 -12.94 -5.60
CA ARG A 133 -2.48 -13.48 -4.96
C ARG A 133 -3.59 -12.45 -4.79
N VAL A 134 -3.22 -11.19 -4.56
CA VAL A 134 -4.11 -10.08 -4.21
C VAL A 134 -3.73 -8.85 -5.04
N PRO A 135 -4.17 -8.77 -6.31
CA PRO A 135 -3.94 -7.61 -7.15
C PRO A 135 -4.76 -6.40 -6.68
N VAL A 136 -4.17 -5.22 -6.76
CA VAL A 136 -4.83 -3.96 -6.39
C VAL A 136 -5.48 -3.33 -7.62
N ALA A 137 -6.65 -2.70 -7.45
CA ALA A 137 -7.39 -2.08 -8.56
C ALA A 137 -6.90 -0.66 -8.88
N LEU A 138 -6.39 0.03 -7.86
CA LEU A 138 -5.81 1.36 -7.91
C LEU A 138 -4.78 1.49 -6.78
N THR A 139 -3.63 2.08 -7.06
CA THR A 139 -2.69 2.57 -6.04
C THR A 139 -2.63 4.09 -6.15
N VAL A 140 -2.73 4.79 -5.02
CA VAL A 140 -2.49 6.24 -4.92
C VAL A 140 -1.42 6.48 -3.86
N ILE A 141 -0.20 6.75 -4.32
CA ILE A 141 0.95 7.01 -3.47
C ILE A 141 0.87 8.45 -2.97
N ASP A 142 0.77 8.63 -1.66
CA ASP A 142 0.94 9.93 -1.00
C ASP A 142 2.44 10.27 -0.95
N ALA A 143 2.80 11.28 -1.72
CA ALA A 143 4.10 11.94 -1.70
C ALA A 143 3.95 13.44 -1.34
N GLY A 144 3.00 13.78 -0.46
CA GLY A 144 2.87 15.11 0.10
C GLY A 144 4.09 15.42 0.97
N ARG A 145 4.34 14.58 1.98
CA ARG A 145 5.53 14.61 2.84
C ARG A 145 6.22 13.24 2.85
N VAL A 146 7.49 13.22 2.48
CA VAL A 146 8.27 11.99 2.24
C VAL A 146 9.45 11.96 3.20
N LEU A 147 9.57 10.88 3.97
CA LEU A 147 10.80 10.56 4.71
C LEU A 147 11.83 10.03 3.70
N VAL A 148 12.86 10.80 3.36
CA VAL A 148 13.81 10.49 2.28
C VAL A 148 15.05 9.71 2.73
N ARG A 149 15.32 9.63 4.03
CA ARG A 149 16.43 8.87 4.63
C ARG A 149 16.01 8.31 5.99
N ASN A 150 16.83 7.42 6.58
CA ASN A 150 16.74 6.98 7.98
C ASN A 150 15.38 6.36 8.41
N GLY A 151 14.55 5.94 7.44
CA GLY A 151 13.43 5.02 7.67
C GLY A 151 13.88 3.62 8.11
N PRO A 152 13.02 2.85 8.80
CA PRO A 152 11.57 2.84 8.57
C PRO A 152 10.73 3.78 9.44
N SER A 153 11.21 4.16 10.62
CA SER A 153 10.47 4.97 11.59
C SER A 153 10.76 6.48 11.46
N GLY A 154 11.96 6.85 11.01
CA GLY A 154 12.41 8.24 11.02
C GLY A 154 12.60 8.77 12.45
N GLY A 155 12.30 10.05 12.66
CA GLY A 155 12.43 10.74 13.95
C GLY A 155 13.06 12.13 13.83
N ASN A 156 13.88 12.34 12.79
CA ASN A 156 14.44 13.63 12.45
C ASN A 156 13.63 14.30 11.32
N LEU A 157 13.13 15.52 11.56
CA LEU A 157 12.40 16.30 10.54
C LEU A 157 13.30 16.73 9.38
N ALA A 158 14.62 16.82 9.55
CA ALA A 158 15.58 17.13 8.48
C ALA A 158 15.71 16.00 7.43
N ASP A 159 15.21 14.80 7.74
CA ASP A 159 15.09 13.69 6.79
C ASP A 159 13.71 13.63 6.10
N VAL A 160 12.82 14.59 6.37
CA VAL A 160 11.51 14.71 5.73
C VAL A 160 11.54 15.86 4.72
N LYS A 161 11.09 15.60 3.49
CA LYS A 161 10.91 16.63 2.45
C LYS A 161 9.44 16.74 2.06
N SER A 162 8.98 17.95 1.79
CA SER A 162 7.70 18.18 1.12
C SER A 162 7.91 18.05 -0.39
N PHE A 163 7.11 17.22 -1.06
CA PHE A 163 7.05 17.18 -2.52
C PHE A 163 5.68 17.66 -3.03
N GLY A 164 4.62 17.59 -2.20
CA GLY A 164 3.29 18.08 -2.58
C GLY A 164 2.63 17.29 -3.71
N LYS A 165 2.93 16.00 -3.85
CA LYS A 165 2.46 15.16 -4.97
C LYS A 165 1.64 13.97 -4.51
N ALA A 166 0.74 13.51 -5.37
CA ALA A 166 0.19 12.16 -5.34
C ALA A 166 0.49 11.46 -6.67
N ILE A 167 0.75 10.15 -6.65
CA ILE A 167 1.00 9.35 -7.85
C ILE A 167 -0.04 8.23 -7.90
N ALA A 168 -0.94 8.29 -8.88
CA ALA A 168 -2.05 7.34 -9.02
C ALA A 168 -1.88 6.44 -10.26
N SER A 169 -2.10 5.13 -10.11
CA SER A 169 -2.10 4.18 -11.23
C SER A 169 -2.92 2.93 -10.91
N ARG A 170 -3.54 2.34 -11.94
CA ARG A 170 -4.18 1.02 -11.88
C ARG A 170 -3.16 -0.14 -11.91
N ASP A 171 -1.94 0.15 -12.33
CA ASP A 171 -0.77 -0.72 -12.23
C ASP A 171 0.12 -0.22 -11.07
N VAL A 172 0.27 -1.03 -10.04
CA VAL A 172 1.08 -0.70 -8.85
C VAL A 172 2.58 -0.64 -9.16
N VAL A 173 3.08 -1.45 -10.09
CA VAL A 173 4.48 -1.42 -10.52
C VAL A 173 4.75 -0.11 -11.26
N ALA A 174 3.80 0.35 -12.08
CA ALA A 174 3.92 1.66 -12.74
C ALA A 174 3.93 2.83 -11.75
N ALA A 175 3.07 2.81 -10.71
CA ALA A 175 3.12 3.81 -9.65
C ALA A 175 4.46 3.80 -8.91
N ASP A 176 4.95 2.60 -8.55
CA ASP A 176 6.17 2.43 -7.78
C ASP A 176 7.42 2.83 -8.58
N VAL A 177 7.47 2.49 -9.88
CA VAL A 177 8.49 2.95 -10.84
C VAL A 177 8.56 4.48 -10.88
N VAL A 178 7.41 5.15 -11.08
CA VAL A 178 7.36 6.62 -11.18
C VAL A 178 7.79 7.27 -9.88
N ALA A 179 7.38 6.72 -8.73
CA ALA A 179 7.79 7.25 -7.44
C ALA A 179 9.30 7.06 -7.18
N ALA A 180 9.87 5.90 -7.52
CA ALA A 180 11.31 5.65 -7.40
C ALA A 180 12.14 6.69 -8.18
N GLU A 181 11.79 6.98 -9.44
CA GLU A 181 12.52 7.94 -10.27
C GLU A 181 12.26 9.40 -9.90
N LYS A 182 10.99 9.78 -9.70
CA LYS A 182 10.59 11.20 -9.56
C LYS A 182 10.77 11.72 -8.13
N ILE A 183 10.63 10.86 -7.11
CA ILE A 183 10.73 11.23 -5.69
C ILE A 183 12.09 10.85 -5.12
N PHE A 184 12.55 9.61 -5.34
CA PHE A 184 13.76 9.08 -4.68
C PHE A 184 15.04 9.14 -5.53
N ARG A 185 14.94 9.43 -6.84
CA ARG A 185 16.06 9.42 -7.80
C ARG A 185 16.78 8.07 -7.89
N LEU A 186 16.03 6.98 -7.71
CA LEU A 186 16.52 5.61 -7.83
C LEU A 186 16.14 5.04 -9.20
N ALA A 187 17.02 4.23 -9.78
CA ALA A 187 16.65 3.40 -10.91
C ALA A 187 15.64 2.33 -10.43
N PRO A 188 14.46 2.18 -11.05
CA PRO A 188 13.43 1.26 -10.56
C PRO A 188 13.86 -0.20 -10.47
N ARG A 189 14.77 -0.64 -11.37
CA ARG A 189 15.30 -2.00 -11.40
C ARG A 189 16.19 -2.31 -10.19
N ASP A 190 16.86 -1.31 -9.62
CA ASP A 190 17.74 -1.47 -8.46
C ASP A 190 16.92 -1.58 -7.15
N VAL A 191 15.66 -1.13 -7.16
CA VAL A 191 14.72 -1.35 -6.06
C VAL A 191 14.18 -2.78 -6.16
N GLY A 192 14.79 -3.70 -5.42
CA GLY A 192 14.62 -5.14 -5.63
C GLY A 192 13.18 -5.67 -5.76
N HIS A 193 12.20 -5.11 -5.05
CA HIS A 193 10.79 -5.52 -5.17
C HIS A 193 10.09 -4.98 -6.42
N ILE A 194 10.47 -3.79 -6.91
CA ILE A 194 10.00 -3.23 -8.17
C ILE A 194 10.62 -4.02 -9.33
N GLY A 195 11.95 -4.16 -9.35
CA GLY A 195 12.66 -4.96 -10.35
C GLY A 195 12.12 -6.39 -10.46
N LYS A 196 11.90 -7.07 -9.32
CA LYS A 196 11.32 -8.42 -9.30
C LYS A 196 9.88 -8.47 -9.82
N ALA A 197 9.06 -7.44 -9.60
CA ALA A 197 7.71 -7.38 -10.14
C ALA A 197 7.70 -7.20 -11.67
N MET A 198 8.59 -6.32 -12.19
CA MET A 198 8.81 -6.12 -13.63
C MET A 198 9.27 -7.40 -14.32
N GLU A 199 10.21 -8.13 -13.72
CA GLU A 199 10.69 -9.44 -14.21
C GLU A 199 9.61 -10.53 -14.17
N SER A 200 8.70 -10.47 -13.20
CA SER A 200 7.65 -11.47 -12.99
C SER A 200 6.38 -11.23 -13.81
N GLY A 201 6.36 -10.18 -14.64
CA GLY A 201 5.21 -9.83 -15.50
C GLY A 201 3.96 -9.37 -14.73
N LEU A 202 4.10 -8.90 -13.48
CA LEU A 202 2.96 -8.48 -12.64
C LEU A 202 2.70 -6.96 -12.73
N GLY A 203 2.83 -6.39 -13.92
CA GLY A 203 2.72 -4.97 -14.22
C GLY A 203 3.65 -4.57 -15.37
N VAL A 204 3.95 -3.28 -15.51
CA VAL A 204 4.91 -2.76 -16.48
C VAL A 204 6.28 -3.45 -16.36
N SER A 205 6.88 -3.71 -17.52
CA SER A 205 8.22 -4.31 -17.68
C SER A 205 9.29 -3.28 -18.07
N SER A 206 8.88 -2.06 -18.45
CA SER A 206 9.77 -0.94 -18.72
C SER A 206 9.08 0.42 -18.52
N VAL A 207 9.88 1.46 -18.24
CA VAL A 207 9.41 2.85 -18.07
C VAL A 207 8.72 3.37 -19.34
N ALA A 208 9.14 2.91 -20.52
CA ALA A 208 8.55 3.30 -21.81
C ALA A 208 7.06 2.91 -21.97
N GLN A 209 6.54 1.99 -21.14
CA GLN A 209 5.11 1.64 -21.11
C GLN A 209 4.28 2.63 -20.28
N ILE A 210 4.92 3.54 -19.55
CA ILE A 210 4.25 4.47 -18.63
C ILE A 210 4.01 5.81 -19.32
N ARG A 211 2.74 6.11 -19.61
CA ARG A 211 2.32 7.47 -19.97
C ARG A 211 2.04 8.27 -18.71
N LEU A 212 2.92 9.20 -18.37
CA LEU A 212 2.64 10.21 -17.35
C LEU A 212 1.61 11.22 -17.86
N VAL A 213 0.68 11.58 -16.98
CA VAL A 213 -0.23 12.72 -17.14
C VAL A 213 -0.07 13.55 -15.88
N GLU A 214 0.34 14.81 -16.06
CA GLU A 214 0.47 15.79 -14.97
C GLU A 214 -0.74 16.73 -15.02
N GLY A 215 -1.16 17.24 -13.85
CA GLY A 215 -2.31 18.12 -13.66
C GLY A 215 -2.22 18.84 -12.31
#